data_AF-A0A1N7FMA8-F1
#
_entry.id   AF-A0A1N7FMA8-F1
#
_cell.length_a   1.000
_cell.length_b   1.000
_cell.length_c   1.000
_cell.angle_alpha   90.00
_cell.angle_beta   90.00
_cell.angle_gamma   90.00
#
_symmetry.space_group_name_H-M   'P 1'
#
loop_
_entity.id
_entity.type
_entity.pdbx_description
1 polymer ?
#
loop_
_entity_poly.entity_id
_entity_poly.type
_entity_poly.pdbx_seq_one_letter_code
_entity_poly.pdbx_strand_id
1 'polypeptide(L)' 'MPSITVNVDDDLKDRMEQHPEINWSEVTRQAIQEKIKTLDVMAELTSGSQLTESDVAEIANKVNESARDRVEEESE' A
#
# COMPACT_ATOMS: atom_id res chain seq x y z
N MET A 1 25.65 8.84 -10.27
CA MET A 1 24.49 8.40 -9.46
C MET A 1 23.33 9.32 -9.77
N PRO A 2 22.10 8.81 -9.99
CA PRO A 2 20.93 9.65 -10.17
C PRO A 2 20.65 10.45 -8.90
N SER A 3 20.26 11.71 -9.04
CA SER A 3 19.90 12.61 -7.95
C SER A 3 18.46 13.11 -8.10
N ILE A 4 17.81 13.34 -6.96
CA ILE A 4 16.47 13.92 -6.87
C ILE A 4 16.57 15.11 -5.92
N THR A 5 15.99 16.24 -6.32
CA THR A 5 15.85 17.43 -5.47
C THR A 5 14.40 17.57 -5.07
N VAL A 6 14.15 17.69 -3.77
CA VAL A 6 12.81 17.87 -3.21
C VAL A 6 12.69 19.31 -2.72
N ASN A 7 11.68 20.01 -3.21
CA ASN A 7 11.31 21.32 -2.69
C ASN A 7 10.29 21.12 -1.56
N VAL A 8 10.51 21.83 -0.47
CA VAL A 8 9.62 21.90 0.69
C VAL A 8 9.27 23.37 0.94
N ASP A 9 8.14 23.63 1.58
CA ASP A 9 7.82 24.97 2.04
C ASP A 9 8.73 25.39 3.22
N ASP A 10 8.72 26.70 3.52
CA ASP A 10 9.60 27.29 4.53
C ASP A 10 9.29 26.77 5.95
N ASP A 11 8.02 26.53 6.28
CA ASP A 11 7.63 25.98 7.59
C ASP A 11 8.22 24.58 7.81
N LEU A 12 8.10 23.72 6.80
CA LEU A 12 8.65 22.37 6.85
C LEU A 12 10.18 22.41 6.90
N LYS A 13 10.80 23.29 6.11
CA LYS A 13 12.26 23.52 6.15
C LYS A 13 12.72 23.89 7.56
N ASP A 14 12.09 24.86 8.20
CA ASP A 14 12.46 25.33 9.54
C ASP A 14 12.36 24.21 10.58
N ARG A 15 11.31 23.40 10.50
CA ARG A 15 11.11 22.23 11.38
C ARG A 15 12.15 21.13 11.12
N MET A 16 12.55 20.93 9.87
CA MET A 16 13.61 19.98 9.53
C MET A 16 14.98 20.43 10.05
N GLU A 17 15.26 21.74 10.01
CA GLU A 17 16.51 22.33 10.50
C GLU A 17 16.63 22.30 12.03
N GLN A 18 15.51 22.23 12.76
CA GLN A 18 15.49 21.98 14.21
C GLN A 18 15.97 20.57 14.60
N HIS A 19 16.02 19.64 13.63
CA HIS A 19 16.46 18.26 13.81
C HIS A 19 17.67 17.93 12.92
N PRO A 20 18.84 18.57 13.13
CA PRO A 20 20.03 18.36 12.31
C PRO A 20 20.64 16.96 12.43
N GLU A 21 20.28 16.20 13.46
CA GLU A 21 20.67 14.81 13.66
C GLU A 21 20.04 13.85 12.63
N ILE A 22 18.98 14.28 11.94
CA ILE A 22 18.24 13.45 10.98
C ILE A 22 18.83 13.61 9.58
N ASN A 23 19.18 12.49 8.94
CA ASN A 23 19.53 12.47 7.53
C ASN A 23 18.28 12.47 6.65
N TRP A 24 17.75 13.66 6.36
CA TRP A 24 16.54 13.84 5.57
C TRP A 24 16.60 13.25 4.15
N SER A 25 17.79 13.16 3.55
CA SER A 25 17.96 12.50 2.25
C SER A 25 17.70 11.00 2.34
N GLU A 26 18.07 10.37 3.45
CA GLU A 26 17.81 8.95 3.69
C GLU A 26 16.33 8.70 4.00
N VAL A 27 15.70 9.56 4.82
CA VAL A 27 14.25 9.52 5.07
C VAL A 27 13.47 9.60 3.76
N THR A 28 13.85 10.53 2.88
CA THR A 28 13.23 10.69 1.56
C THR A 28 13.41 9.43 0.70
N ARG A 29 14.62 8.85 0.69
CA ARG A 29 14.91 7.63 -0.06
C ARG A 29 14.04 6.47 0.40
N GLN A 30 13.90 6.26 1.72
CA GLN A 30 13.10 5.19 2.28
C GLN A 30 11.62 5.37 1.96
N ALA A 31 11.09 6.58 2.10
CA ALA A 31 9.70 6.87 1.74
C ALA A 31 9.39 6.58 0.27
N ILE A 32 10.31 6.92 -0.64
CA ILE A 32 10.16 6.62 -2.07
C ILE A 32 10.19 5.10 -2.31
N GLN A 33 11.14 4.38 -1.70
CA GLN A 33 11.24 2.92 -1.85
C GLN A 33 9.99 2.21 -1.34
N GLU A 34 9.48 2.62 -0.18
CA GLU A 34 8.27 2.06 0.40
C GLU A 34 7.06 2.33 -0.51
N LYS A 35 6.92 3.55 -1.03
CA LYS A 35 5.83 3.89 -1.95
C LYS A 35 5.89 3.09 -3.24
N ILE A 36 7.07 2.89 -3.82
CA ILE A 36 7.25 2.05 -5.02
C ILE A 36 6.82 0.63 -4.70
N LYS A 37 7.30 0.03 -3.59
CA LYS A 37 6.91 -1.32 -3.19
C LYS A 37 5.39 -1.46 -3.03
N THR A 38 4.73 -0.47 -2.43
CA THR A 38 3.26 -0.46 -2.33
C THR A 38 2.60 -0.44 -3.71
N LEU A 39 3.09 0.40 -4.62
CA LEU A 39 2.56 0.48 -5.98
C LEU A 39 2.81 -0.81 -6.77
N ASP A 40 3.95 -1.45 -6.59
CA ASP A 40 4.27 -2.72 -7.23
C ASP A 40 3.36 -3.85 -6.74
N VAL A 41 3.08 -3.92 -5.44
CA VAL A 41 2.10 -4.88 -4.88
C VAL A 41 0.70 -4.58 -5.41
N MET A 42 0.28 -3.31 -5.45
CA MET A 42 -1.01 -2.93 -6.05
C MET A 42 -1.07 -3.30 -7.53
N ALA A 43 0.00 -3.06 -8.27
CA ALA A 43 0.12 -3.43 -9.68
C ALA A 43 0.10 -4.94 -9.86
N GLU A 44 0.77 -5.74 -9.01
CA GLU A 44 0.73 -7.20 -9.04
C GLU A 44 -0.71 -7.71 -8.83
N LEU A 45 -1.36 -7.24 -7.77
CA LEU A 45 -2.75 -7.59 -7.44
C LEU A 45 -3.75 -7.22 -8.55
N THR A 46 -3.49 -6.11 -9.26
CA THR A 46 -4.36 -5.62 -10.36
C THR A 46 -3.95 -6.14 -11.73
N SER A 47 -2.70 -6.56 -11.93
CA SER A 47 -2.16 -7.04 -13.21
C SER A 47 -2.71 -8.41 -13.60
N GLY A 48 -3.02 -9.25 -12.61
CA GLY A 48 -3.75 -10.49 -12.80
C GLY A 48 -5.26 -10.30 -12.94
N SER A 49 -5.77 -9.07 -12.79
CA SER A 49 -7.21 -8.85 -12.69
C SER A 49 -7.67 -7.58 -13.40
N GLN A 50 -8.18 -7.79 -14.62
CA GLN A 50 -9.40 -7.09 -14.99
C GLN A 50 -10.52 -7.67 -14.11
N LEU A 51 -10.61 -7.26 -12.84
CA LEU A 51 -11.75 -7.63 -11.98
C LEU A 51 -13.00 -7.08 -12.67
N THR A 52 -13.73 -7.95 -13.35
CA THR A 52 -15.06 -7.65 -13.85
C THR A 52 -16.04 -7.75 -12.69
N GLU A 53 -17.22 -7.15 -12.83
CA GLU A 53 -18.28 -7.30 -11.82
C GLU A 53 -18.63 -8.78 -11.54
N SER A 54 -18.41 -9.65 -12.54
CA SER A 54 -18.56 -11.10 -12.41
C SER A 54 -17.53 -11.72 -11.46
N ASP A 55 -16.28 -11.25 -11.48
CA ASP A 55 -15.21 -11.77 -10.63
C ASP A 55 -15.45 -11.39 -9.16
N VAL A 56 -15.95 -10.16 -8.93
CA VAL A 56 -16.37 -9.71 -7.59
C VAL A 56 -17.54 -10.54 -7.07
N ALA A 57 -18.52 -10.86 -7.93
CA ALA A 57 -19.66 -11.70 -7.56
C ALA A 57 -19.24 -13.15 -7.24
N GLU A 58 -18.29 -13.73 -7.98
CA GLU A 58 -17.77 -15.07 -7.70
C GLU A 58 -17.04 -15.11 -6.36
N ILE A 59 -16.21 -14.10 -6.06
CA ILE A 59 -15.51 -13.99 -4.76
C ILE A 59 -16.52 -13.85 -3.62
N ALA A 60 -17.54 -13.00 -3.76
CA ALA A 60 -18.57 -12.81 -2.74
C ALA A 60 -19.34 -14.11 -2.47
N ASN A 61 -19.66 -14.87 -3.51
CA ASN A 61 -20.33 -16.16 -3.38
C ASN A 61 -19.46 -17.18 -2.64
N LYS A 62 -18.18 -17.32 -3.01
CA LYS A 62 -17.25 -18.22 -2.32
C LYS A 62 -17.08 -17.87 -0.84
N VAL A 63 -16.99 -16.59 -0.52
CA VAL A 63 -16.89 -16.12 0.88
C VAL A 63 -18.16 -16.47 1.66
N ASN A 64 -19.34 -16.28 1.06
CA ASN A 64 -20.62 -16.58 1.70
C ASN A 64 -20.85 -18.09 1.89
N GLU A 65 -20.42 -18.91 0.92
CA GLU A 65 -20.44 -20.37 1.01
C GLU A 65 -19.51 -20.85 2.13
N SER A 66 -18.24 -20.44 2.13
CA SER A 66 -17.29 -20.80 3.18
C SER A 66 -17.66 -20.27 4.58
N ALA A 67 -18.44 -19.18 4.66
CA ALA A 67 -18.98 -18.69 5.92
C ALA A 67 -20.17 -19.53 6.40
N ARG A 68 -21.01 -20.02 5.49
CA ARG A 68 -22.12 -20.92 5.80
C ARG A 68 -21.63 -22.29 6.24
N ASP A 69 -20.67 -22.88 5.53
CA ASP A 69 -20.09 -24.18 5.88
C ASP A 69 -19.51 -24.19 7.29
N ARG A 70 -18.83 -23.10 7.68
CA ARG A 70 -18.30 -22.94 9.05
C ARG A 70 -19.38 -22.80 10.11
N VAL A 71 -20.49 -22.13 9.80
CA VAL A 71 -21.62 -21.99 10.73
C VAL A 71 -22.39 -23.31 10.87
N GLU A 72 -22.47 -24.11 9.80
CA GLU A 72 -23.06 -25.45 9.84
C GLU A 72 -22.18 -26.44 10.60
N GLU A 73 -20.85 -26.43 10.40
CA GLU A 73 -19.91 -27.26 11.18
C GLU A 73 -19.87 -26.92 12.68
N GLU A 74 -20.10 -25.66 13.07
CA GLU A 74 -20.18 -25.25 14.48
C GLU A 74 -21.55 -25.51 15.12
N SER A 75 -22.53 -25.99 14.35
CA SER A 75 -23.90 -26.26 14.82
C SER A 75 -24.22 -27.77 15.00
N GLU A 76 -23.26 -28.67 14.73
CA GLU A 76 -23.31 -30.12 15.03
C GLU A 76 -22.55 -30.49 16.31
#